data_AF-A0A9D9GUD4-F1
#
_entry.id   AF-A0A9D9GUD4-F1
#
_cell.length_a   1.000
_cell.length_b   1.000
_cell.length_c   1.000
_cell.angle_alpha   90.00
_cell.angle_beta   90.00
_cell.angle_gamma   90.00
#
_symmetry.space_group_name_H-M   'P 1'
#
loop_
_entity.id
_entity.type
_entity.pdbx_description
1 polymer ?
#
loop_
_entity_poly.entity_id
_entity_poly.type
_entity_poly.pdbx_seq_one_letter_code
_entity_poly.pdbx_strand_id
1 'polypeptide(L)'
;MKEKMAQAQQNKKTHRRRVWTWLVLVILVLAGATAWVLYDAGMLNLRHSVNNVELVATQPAAPVQPAQPESDKPTSDEIRPACAVIEDILLKEIVDDNVADWGLQEYSANVYSILAQRGCAENAKFFTDMAMRKQTIADGLRAIQAPDDNIMKSVEYLYSDEKVCQTIEKRVLQNINTNAHEYWEFLDNANTYSVLFEYGCCDNKLAYARAALRELGLAVALMPTDKMDNDQIMTVVEICKRLGVPDSAHLMVQRLKARGYDYNFLMQIEDIIHGIR
;
A
#
# COMPACT_ATOMS: atom_id res chain seq x y z
N MET A 1 -53.66 41.23 14.16
CA MET A 1 -52.40 41.93 13.76
C MET A 1 -51.13 41.20 14.22
N LYS A 2 -51.09 40.62 15.42
CA LYS A 2 -49.92 39.87 15.95
C LYS A 2 -49.53 38.62 15.14
N GLU A 3 -50.49 37.86 14.60
CA GLU A 3 -50.20 36.65 13.81
C GLU A 3 -49.49 36.92 12.47
N LYS A 4 -49.84 38.03 11.79
CA LYS A 4 -49.18 38.42 10.53
C LYS A 4 -47.72 38.82 10.74
N MET A 5 -47.36 39.34 11.92
CA MET A 5 -45.96 39.66 12.24
C MET A 5 -45.13 38.42 12.57
N ALA A 6 -45.73 37.39 13.18
CA ALA A 6 -45.04 36.13 13.50
C ALA A 6 -44.68 35.33 12.23
N GLN A 7 -45.60 35.23 11.27
CA GLN A 7 -45.34 34.55 9.99
C GLN A 7 -44.25 35.27 9.16
N ALA A 8 -44.22 36.60 9.16
CA ALA A 8 -43.19 37.37 8.48
C ALA A 8 -41.79 37.17 9.08
N GLN A 9 -41.68 36.96 10.40
CA GLN A 9 -40.41 36.69 11.06
C GLN A 9 -39.91 35.25 10.82
N GLN A 10 -40.80 34.26 10.76
CA GLN A 10 -40.43 32.88 10.41
C GLN A 10 -39.93 32.78 8.96
N ASN A 11 -40.59 33.45 8.00
CA ASN A 11 -40.14 33.46 6.61
C ASN A 11 -38.79 34.15 6.41
N LYS A 12 -38.45 35.17 7.22
CA LYS A 12 -37.11 35.78 7.20
C LYS A 12 -36.02 34.84 7.73
N LYS A 13 -36.33 34.01 8.74
CA LYS A 13 -35.39 33.02 9.30
C LYS A 13 -35.12 31.87 8.33
N THR A 14 -36.14 31.37 7.64
CA THR A 14 -35.98 30.28 6.65
C THR A 14 -35.22 30.74 5.42
N HIS A 15 -35.42 31.98 4.97
CA HIS A 15 -34.67 32.54 3.84
C HIS A 15 -33.19 32.74 4.18
N ARG A 16 -32.85 33.28 5.36
CA ARG A 16 -31.44 33.43 5.79
C ARG A 16 -30.72 32.09 5.88
N ARG A 17 -31.38 31.05 6.41
CA ARG A 17 -30.79 29.71 6.53
C ARG A 17 -30.50 29.10 5.15
N ARG A 18 -31.46 29.21 4.21
CA ARG A 18 -31.26 28.73 2.83
C ARG A 18 -30.13 29.45 2.12
N VAL A 19 -30.06 30.79 2.22
CA VAL A 19 -28.96 31.57 1.61
C VAL A 19 -27.61 31.17 2.18
N TRP A 20 -27.50 30.97 3.50
CA TRP A 20 -26.25 30.51 4.12
C TRP A 20 -25.85 29.11 3.66
N THR A 21 -26.82 28.20 3.50
CA THR A 21 -26.54 26.83 3.05
C THR A 21 -26.01 26.82 1.61
N TRP A 22 -26.60 27.64 0.73
CA TRP A 22 -26.14 27.80 -0.65
C TRP A 22 -24.75 28.42 -0.74
N LEU A 23 -24.44 29.41 0.11
CA LEU A 23 -23.14 30.08 0.12
C LEU A 23 -22.02 29.13 0.55
N VAL A 24 -22.26 28.28 1.56
CA VAL A 24 -21.31 27.23 1.98
C VAL A 24 -21.08 26.19 0.88
N LEU A 25 -22.15 25.77 0.19
CA LEU A 25 -22.05 24.81 -0.91
C LEU A 25 -21.22 25.33 -2.08
N VAL A 26 -21.39 26.61 -2.45
CA VAL A 26 -20.58 27.26 -3.50
C VAL A 26 -19.11 27.36 -3.10
N ILE A 27 -18.81 27.67 -1.84
CA ILE A 27 -17.42 27.72 -1.34
C ILE A 27 -16.78 26.33 -1.39
N LEU A 28 -17.49 25.27 -0.99
CA LEU A 28 -16.96 23.90 -1.03
C LEU A 28 -16.67 23.43 -2.46
N VAL A 29 -17.54 23.75 -3.42
CA VAL A 29 -17.32 23.42 -4.83
C VAL A 29 -16.13 24.19 -5.41
N LEU A 30 -15.99 25.48 -5.07
CA LEU A 30 -14.83 26.28 -5.49
C LEU A 30 -13.53 25.75 -4.89
N ALA A 31 -13.52 25.42 -3.60
CA ALA A 31 -12.35 24.86 -2.92
C ALA A 31 -11.94 23.50 -3.52
N GLY A 32 -12.91 22.60 -3.76
CA GLY A 32 -12.68 21.32 -4.41
C GLY A 32 -12.13 21.46 -5.83
N ALA A 33 -12.68 22.38 -6.63
CA ALA A 33 -12.20 22.65 -7.98
C ALA A 33 -10.78 23.23 -7.99
N THR A 34 -10.44 24.13 -7.05
CA THR A 34 -9.07 24.66 -6.94
C THR A 34 -8.06 23.61 -6.48
N ALA A 35 -8.45 22.70 -5.58
CA ALA A 35 -7.59 21.59 -5.16
C ALA A 35 -7.32 20.61 -6.31
N TRP A 36 -8.32 20.35 -7.16
CA TRP A 36 -8.18 19.48 -8.32
C TRP A 36 -7.27 20.09 -9.39
N VAL A 37 -7.43 21.39 -9.70
CA VAL A 37 -6.55 22.10 -10.64
C VAL A 37 -5.10 22.18 -10.13
N LEU A 38 -4.88 22.32 -8.83
CA LEU A 38 -3.54 22.31 -8.25
C LEU A 38 -2.88 20.92 -8.28
N TYR A 39 -3.68 19.85 -8.19
CA TYR A 39 -3.20 18.48 -8.32
C TYR A 39 -2.83 18.15 -9.78
N ASP A 40 -3.68 18.56 -10.74
CA ASP A 40 -3.46 18.27 -12.18
C ASP A 40 -2.40 19.19 -12.82
N ALA A 41 -2.20 20.41 -12.30
CA ALA A 41 -1.18 21.34 -12.80
C ALA A 41 0.26 21.03 -12.31
N GLY A 42 0.48 19.92 -11.59
CA GLY A 42 1.83 19.43 -11.28
C GLY A 42 2.68 20.31 -10.35
N MET A 43 2.12 21.35 -9.74
CA MET A 43 2.87 22.31 -8.91
C MET A 43 3.29 21.76 -7.52
N LEU A 44 2.85 20.56 -7.15
CA LEU A 44 3.33 19.87 -5.93
C LEU A 44 4.42 18.82 -6.21
N ASN A 45 4.87 18.64 -7.46
CA ASN A 45 6.05 17.84 -7.78
C ASN A 45 7.34 18.67 -7.69
N LEU A 46 7.69 19.08 -6.47
CA LEU A 46 9.04 19.55 -6.15
C LEU A 46 9.96 18.33 -5.95
N ARG A 47 10.37 17.70 -7.06
CA ARG A 47 11.59 16.88 -7.10
C ARG A 47 12.22 16.92 -8.49
N HIS A 48 13.25 17.77 -8.57
CA HIS A 48 14.29 17.94 -9.59
C HIS A 48 14.15 17.17 -10.91
N SER A 49 13.70 17.90 -11.92
CA SER A 49 14.01 17.63 -13.33
C SER A 49 15.47 18.03 -13.60
N VAL A 50 16.35 17.05 -13.77
CA VAL A 50 17.63 17.22 -14.45
C VAL A 50 17.44 16.66 -15.86
N ASN A 51 16.96 17.51 -16.77
CA ASN A 51 17.05 17.26 -18.19
C ASN A 51 17.59 18.53 -18.84
N ASN A 52 18.90 18.53 -19.11
CA ASN A 52 19.55 19.23 -20.21
C ASN A 52 21.03 18.79 -20.23
N VAL A 53 21.29 17.63 -20.83
CA VAL A 53 22.61 17.38 -21.41
C VAL A 53 22.44 17.50 -22.91
N GLU A 54 22.88 18.65 -23.40
CA GLU A 54 23.00 19.03 -24.79
C GLU A 54 23.95 18.03 -25.48
N LEU A 55 23.43 17.37 -26.52
CA LEU A 55 24.15 16.38 -27.32
C LEU A 55 25.22 17.13 -28.15
N VAL A 56 26.45 17.25 -27.65
CA VAL A 56 27.57 17.77 -28.45
C VAL A 56 27.98 16.71 -29.46
N ALA A 57 27.73 17.03 -30.73
CA ALA A 57 28.02 16.23 -31.89
C ALA A 57 29.52 15.90 -32.02
N THR A 58 29.77 14.64 -32.37
CA THR A 58 31.05 14.04 -32.69
C THR A 58 31.71 14.75 -33.88
N GLN A 59 32.90 15.32 -33.70
CA GLN A 59 33.78 15.71 -34.82
C GLN A 59 34.74 14.55 -35.17
N PRO A 60 35.03 14.29 -36.47
CA PRO A 60 35.92 13.22 -36.88
C PRO A 60 37.40 13.57 -36.72
N ALA A 61 38.19 12.51 -36.51
CA ALA A 61 39.62 12.52 -36.28
C ALA A 61 40.47 13.16 -37.40
N ALA A 62 41.59 13.77 -37.00
CA ALA A 62 42.72 14.13 -37.85
C ALA A 62 44.04 13.61 -37.19
N PRO A 63 45.13 13.44 -37.97
CA PRO A 63 45.99 12.28 -37.87
C PRO A 63 47.26 12.43 -37.02
N VAL A 64 47.76 11.25 -36.65
CA VAL A 64 49.01 10.85 -36.00
C VAL A 64 50.25 11.71 -36.32
N GLN A 65 50.99 12.09 -35.27
CA GLN A 65 52.44 12.32 -35.29
C GLN A 65 53.12 11.75 -34.02
N PRO A 66 54.42 11.39 -34.08
CA PRO A 66 54.98 10.30 -33.27
C PRO A 66 55.70 10.72 -31.98
N ALA A 67 55.80 9.71 -31.11
CA ALA A 67 56.48 9.54 -29.82
C ALA A 67 57.60 10.53 -29.41
N GLN A 68 57.52 10.95 -28.14
CA GLN A 68 58.69 11.08 -27.25
C GLN A 68 58.39 10.43 -25.88
N PRO A 69 59.42 9.92 -25.17
CA PRO A 69 59.26 9.03 -24.03
C PRO A 69 59.39 9.73 -22.66
N GLU A 70 58.90 9.02 -21.65
CA GLU A 70 59.12 9.17 -20.20
C GLU A 70 58.47 10.36 -19.46
N SER A 71 57.47 10.03 -18.64
CA SER A 71 57.38 10.52 -17.25
C SER A 71 56.41 9.63 -16.46
N ASP A 72 56.96 8.86 -15.52
CA ASP A 72 56.22 8.20 -14.45
C ASP A 72 55.37 9.20 -13.63
N LYS A 73 54.05 8.95 -13.56
CA LYS A 73 53.08 9.22 -12.47
C LYS A 73 51.64 9.43 -13.02
N PRO A 74 50.61 9.26 -12.18
CA PRO A 74 50.19 8.11 -11.41
C PRO A 74 49.03 7.38 -12.11
N THR A 75 48.66 6.22 -11.58
CA THR A 75 47.56 5.34 -11.97
C THR A 75 46.37 6.01 -12.64
N SER A 76 46.10 5.59 -13.88
CA SER A 76 44.78 5.56 -14.54
C SER A 76 43.64 5.72 -13.54
N ASP A 77 43.03 6.90 -13.49
CA ASP A 77 41.60 7.00 -13.21
C ASP A 77 40.92 6.12 -14.26
N GLU A 78 40.64 4.89 -13.89
CA GLU A 78 39.97 3.90 -14.74
C GLU A 78 38.66 4.53 -15.20
N ILE A 79 38.59 4.92 -16.47
CA ILE A 79 37.42 5.60 -17.03
C ILE A 79 36.26 4.62 -16.97
N ARG A 80 35.46 4.71 -15.91
CA ARG A 80 34.30 3.84 -15.71
C ARG A 80 33.20 4.22 -16.70
N PRO A 81 32.47 3.25 -17.26
CA PRO A 81 31.32 3.54 -18.10
C PRO A 81 30.26 4.27 -17.28
N ALA A 82 29.54 5.20 -17.90
CA ALA A 82 28.51 6.00 -17.21
C ALA A 82 27.45 5.14 -16.51
N CYS A 83 27.11 3.98 -17.08
CA CYS A 83 26.19 3.03 -16.47
C CYS A 83 26.68 2.50 -15.11
N ALA A 84 27.99 2.26 -14.95
CA ALA A 84 28.57 1.77 -13.69
C ALA A 84 28.58 2.86 -12.61
N VAL A 85 28.70 4.13 -13.01
CA VAL A 85 28.58 5.26 -12.09
C VAL A 85 27.14 5.42 -11.62
N ILE A 86 26.16 5.26 -12.52
CA ILE A 86 24.73 5.30 -12.18
C ILE A 86 24.38 4.18 -11.20
N GLU A 87 24.84 2.95 -11.47
CA GLU A 87 24.67 1.80 -10.57
C GLU A 87 25.22 2.09 -9.16
N ASP A 88 26.47 2.56 -9.05
CA ASP A 88 27.11 2.86 -7.77
C ASP A 88 26.36 3.92 -6.93
N ILE A 89 25.74 4.91 -7.59
CA ILE A 89 24.99 5.96 -6.91
C ILE A 89 23.66 5.41 -6.41
N LEU A 90 22.91 4.76 -7.29
CA LEU A 90 21.55 4.31 -6.99
C LEU A 90 21.52 3.09 -6.06
N LEU A 91 22.51 2.21 -6.12
CA LEU A 91 22.56 1.05 -5.21
C LEU A 91 22.73 1.44 -3.73
N LYS A 92 23.22 2.64 -3.43
CA LYS A 92 23.31 3.16 -2.05
C LYS A 92 21.97 3.52 -1.44
N GLU A 93 20.95 3.70 -2.29
CA GLU A 93 19.60 4.09 -1.90
C GLU A 93 18.70 2.87 -1.62
N ILE A 94 19.19 1.65 -1.90
CA ILE A 94 18.46 0.41 -1.68
C ILE A 94 18.49 0.05 -0.20
N VAL A 95 17.31 -0.16 0.38
CA VAL A 95 17.20 -0.69 1.74
C VAL A 95 17.32 -2.21 1.76
N ASP A 96 17.72 -2.76 2.88
CA ASP A 96 17.77 -4.22 3.07
C ASP A 96 16.38 -4.87 3.00
N ASP A 97 16.36 -6.15 2.64
CA ASP A 97 15.18 -7.03 2.66
C ASP A 97 14.62 -7.28 4.07
N ASN A 98 15.16 -6.67 5.13
CA ASN A 98 14.63 -6.78 6.50
C ASN A 98 13.95 -5.50 7.03
N VAL A 99 13.98 -4.37 6.29
CA VAL A 99 13.36 -3.10 6.69
C VAL A 99 11.83 -3.13 6.57
N ALA A 100 11.12 -3.07 7.71
CA ALA A 100 9.66 -3.18 7.87
C ALA A 100 8.82 -1.95 7.46
N ASP A 101 9.26 -1.23 6.43
CA ASP A 101 8.56 -0.08 5.86
C ASP A 101 8.25 -0.37 4.39
N TRP A 102 6.96 -0.49 4.05
CA TRP A 102 6.54 -0.82 2.68
C TRP A 102 6.90 0.29 1.69
N GLY A 103 6.89 1.56 2.11
CA GLY A 103 7.25 2.69 1.27
C GLY A 103 8.74 2.66 0.89
N LEU A 104 9.61 2.27 1.81
CA LEU A 104 11.03 2.07 1.53
C LEU A 104 11.30 0.86 0.62
N GLN A 105 10.53 -0.23 0.77
CA GLN A 105 10.63 -1.38 -0.13
C GLN A 105 10.15 -1.04 -1.54
N GLU A 106 9.04 -0.31 -1.69
CA GLU A 106 8.54 0.18 -2.97
C GLU A 106 9.50 1.18 -3.62
N TYR A 107 10.09 2.09 -2.83
CA TYR A 107 11.15 2.97 -3.31
C TYR A 107 12.34 2.17 -3.85
N SER A 108 12.80 1.15 -3.12
CA SER A 108 13.88 0.27 -3.58
C SER A 108 13.51 -0.50 -4.85
N ALA A 109 12.25 -0.94 -5.00
CA ALA A 109 11.75 -1.56 -6.21
C ALA A 109 11.84 -0.61 -7.41
N ASN A 110 11.44 0.64 -7.23
CA ASN A 110 11.53 1.68 -8.26
C ASN A 110 12.99 1.98 -8.64
N VAL A 111 13.90 2.07 -7.66
CA VAL A 111 15.33 2.26 -7.93
C VAL A 111 15.88 1.10 -8.77
N TYR A 112 15.55 -0.16 -8.44
CA TYR A 112 15.95 -1.31 -9.25
C TYR A 112 15.32 -1.30 -10.64
N SER A 113 14.07 -0.84 -10.80
CA SER A 113 13.44 -0.69 -12.12
C SER A 113 14.17 0.33 -13.00
N ILE A 114 14.62 1.45 -12.40
CA ILE A 114 15.46 2.44 -13.09
C ILE A 114 16.81 1.83 -13.47
N LEU A 115 17.44 1.08 -12.57
CA LEU A 115 18.70 0.39 -12.85
C LEU A 115 18.58 -0.66 -13.96
N ALA A 116 17.45 -1.38 -14.05
CA ALA A 116 17.21 -2.30 -15.16
C ALA A 116 17.13 -1.60 -16.53
N GLN A 117 16.67 -0.34 -16.56
CA GLN A 117 16.51 0.45 -17.78
C GLN A 117 17.74 1.30 -18.14
N ARG A 118 18.49 1.76 -17.13
CA ARG A 118 19.54 2.79 -17.27
C ARG A 118 20.92 2.34 -16.77
N GLY A 119 20.99 1.24 -16.03
CA GLY A 119 22.23 0.61 -15.59
C GLY A 119 22.94 -0.11 -16.74
N CYS A 120 24.01 -0.82 -16.40
CA CYS A 120 24.77 -1.60 -17.36
C CYS A 120 23.94 -2.81 -17.82
N ALA A 121 23.97 -3.08 -19.12
CA ALA A 121 23.08 -4.06 -19.75
C ALA A 121 23.30 -5.48 -19.21
N GLU A 122 24.54 -5.81 -18.82
CA GLU A 122 24.89 -7.09 -18.18
C GLU A 122 24.12 -7.35 -16.88
N ASN A 123 23.71 -6.30 -16.17
CA ASN A 123 23.03 -6.40 -14.88
C ASN A 123 21.50 -6.22 -14.99
N ALA A 124 20.98 -5.88 -16.17
CA ALA A 124 19.57 -5.51 -16.35
C ALA A 124 18.59 -6.60 -15.87
N LYS A 125 18.92 -7.88 -16.10
CA LYS A 125 18.11 -9.00 -15.61
C LYS A 125 18.11 -9.08 -14.08
N PHE A 126 19.28 -8.98 -13.45
CA PHE A 126 19.40 -8.97 -11.99
C PHE A 126 18.58 -7.84 -11.36
N PHE A 127 18.65 -6.62 -11.91
CA PHE A 127 17.86 -5.51 -11.41
C PHE A 127 16.35 -5.68 -11.65
N THR A 128 15.95 -6.30 -12.76
CA THR A 128 14.53 -6.63 -12.99
C THR A 128 14.01 -7.61 -11.94
N ASP A 129 14.79 -8.66 -11.65
CA ASP A 129 14.44 -9.67 -10.63
C ASP A 129 14.39 -9.04 -9.22
N MET A 130 15.34 -8.17 -8.89
CA MET A 130 15.37 -7.45 -7.62
C MET A 130 14.25 -6.42 -7.48
N ALA A 131 13.88 -5.72 -8.55
CA ALA A 131 12.73 -4.81 -8.57
C ALA A 131 11.44 -5.56 -8.24
N MET A 132 11.24 -6.72 -8.88
CA MET A 132 10.09 -7.58 -8.62
C MET A 132 10.08 -8.07 -7.18
N ARG A 133 11.22 -8.59 -6.68
CA ARG A 133 11.35 -9.04 -5.28
C ARG A 133 11.01 -7.93 -4.28
N LYS A 134 11.52 -6.71 -4.48
CA LYS A 134 11.24 -5.57 -3.61
C LYS A 134 9.78 -5.15 -3.63
N GLN A 135 9.16 -5.14 -4.81
CA GLN A 135 7.74 -4.87 -4.96
C GLN A 135 6.91 -5.90 -4.20
N THR A 136 7.26 -7.17 -4.34
CA THR A 136 6.60 -8.28 -3.64
C THR A 136 6.67 -8.13 -2.12
N ILE A 137 7.82 -7.76 -1.57
CA ILE A 137 7.95 -7.49 -0.13
C ILE A 137 7.11 -6.26 0.26
N ALA A 138 7.11 -5.20 -0.55
CA ALA A 138 6.31 -4.00 -0.29
C ALA A 138 4.82 -4.32 -0.24
N ASP A 139 4.31 -5.08 -1.22
CA ASP A 139 2.91 -5.48 -1.29
C ASP A 139 2.49 -6.35 -0.10
N GLY A 140 3.32 -7.32 0.29
CA GLY A 140 3.08 -8.15 1.48
C GLY A 140 3.04 -7.36 2.79
N LEU A 141 3.87 -6.31 2.91
CA LEU A 141 3.84 -5.41 4.07
C LEU A 141 2.64 -4.45 4.03
N ARG A 142 2.29 -3.93 2.85
CA ARG A 142 1.16 -3.02 2.65
C ARG A 142 -0.15 -3.71 3.05
N ALA A 143 -0.32 -4.99 2.70
CA ALA A 143 -1.49 -5.78 3.08
C ALA A 143 -1.73 -5.85 4.61
N ILE A 144 -0.69 -5.67 5.44
CA ILE A 144 -0.81 -5.64 6.91
C ILE A 144 -1.27 -4.27 7.39
N GLN A 145 -0.74 -3.19 6.79
CA GLN A 145 -0.89 -1.83 7.31
C GLN A 145 -2.06 -1.06 6.68
N ALA A 146 -2.52 -1.45 5.50
CA ALA A 146 -3.60 -0.80 4.76
C ALA A 146 -4.46 -1.85 4.01
N PRO A 147 -5.28 -2.65 4.73
CA PRO A 147 -6.09 -3.72 4.13
C PRO A 147 -7.14 -3.22 3.12
N ASP A 148 -7.52 -1.94 3.17
CA ASP A 148 -8.56 -1.34 2.32
C ASP A 148 -8.06 -0.86 0.95
N ASP A 149 -6.74 -0.90 0.70
CA ASP A 149 -6.15 -0.31 -0.50
C ASP A 149 -6.14 -1.32 -1.67
N ASN A 150 -7.11 -1.20 -2.59
CA ASN A 150 -7.33 -2.06 -3.77
C ASN A 150 -6.19 -2.04 -4.84
N ILE A 151 -5.00 -1.53 -4.50
CA ILE A 151 -3.87 -1.33 -5.43
C ILE A 151 -2.84 -2.47 -5.28
N MET A 152 -3.27 -3.68 -4.94
CA MET A 152 -2.36 -4.82 -4.88
C MET A 152 -2.12 -5.36 -6.30
N LYS A 153 -1.03 -4.93 -6.92
CA LYS A 153 -0.66 -5.34 -8.28
C LYS A 153 0.04 -6.69 -8.24
N SER A 154 -0.73 -7.74 -8.56
CA SER A 154 -0.28 -9.10 -8.90
C SER A 154 0.43 -9.90 -7.80
N VAL A 155 -0.35 -10.75 -7.12
CA VAL A 155 0.08 -11.76 -6.14
C VAL A 155 0.66 -13.02 -6.81
N GLU A 156 0.55 -13.16 -8.13
CA GLU A 156 0.88 -14.40 -8.84
C GLU A 156 2.38 -14.76 -8.81
N TYR A 157 3.27 -13.79 -8.50
CA TYR A 157 4.72 -13.99 -8.39
C TYR A 157 5.26 -14.15 -6.94
N LEU A 158 4.40 -14.08 -5.91
CA LEU A 158 4.81 -14.25 -4.50
C LEU A 158 5.39 -15.65 -4.18
N TYR A 159 5.17 -16.63 -5.05
CA TYR A 159 5.28 -18.05 -4.70
C TYR A 159 6.49 -18.80 -5.30
N SER A 160 7.39 -18.15 -6.05
CA SER A 160 8.52 -18.87 -6.67
C SER A 160 9.85 -18.77 -5.90
N ASP A 161 9.99 -17.84 -4.95
CA ASP A 161 11.22 -17.69 -4.15
C ASP A 161 10.94 -17.93 -2.67
N GLU A 162 11.34 -19.10 -2.18
CA GLU A 162 11.23 -19.54 -0.79
C GLU A 162 11.79 -18.49 0.19
N LYS A 163 12.79 -17.70 -0.22
CA LYS A 163 13.36 -16.63 0.62
C LYS A 163 12.41 -15.44 0.82
N VAL A 164 11.53 -15.17 -0.13
CA VAL A 164 10.58 -14.04 -0.06
C VAL A 164 9.48 -14.36 0.94
N CYS A 165 8.88 -15.55 0.86
CA CYS A 165 7.84 -15.94 1.82
C CYS A 165 8.40 -16.00 3.25
N GLN A 166 9.61 -16.52 3.46
CA GLN A 166 10.26 -16.57 4.78
C GLN A 166 10.52 -15.16 5.34
N THR A 167 10.87 -14.22 4.47
CA THR A 167 11.08 -12.82 4.86
C THR A 167 9.76 -12.16 5.29
N ILE A 168 8.69 -12.39 4.54
CA ILE A 168 7.33 -11.94 4.89
C ILE A 168 6.94 -12.54 6.24
N GLU A 169 7.00 -13.87 6.39
CA GLU A 169 6.65 -14.56 7.63
C GLU A 169 7.40 -14.00 8.84
N LYS A 170 8.74 -13.91 8.77
CA LYS A 170 9.57 -13.44 9.88
C LYS A 170 9.17 -12.04 10.35
N ARG A 171 8.75 -11.17 9.44
CA ARG A 171 8.36 -9.79 9.75
C ARG A 171 6.94 -9.70 10.26
N VAL A 172 6.00 -10.36 9.58
CA VAL A 172 4.59 -10.33 9.98
C VAL A 172 4.42 -10.96 11.37
N LEU A 173 5.18 -12.02 11.68
CA LEU A 173 5.20 -12.64 13.00
C LEU A 173 5.67 -11.69 14.13
N GLN A 174 6.42 -10.63 13.84
CA GLN A 174 6.83 -9.64 14.85
C GLN A 174 5.68 -8.76 15.33
N ASN A 175 4.60 -8.66 14.56
CA ASN A 175 3.42 -7.87 14.92
C ASN A 175 2.46 -8.64 15.84
N ILE A 176 2.73 -9.90 16.14
CA ILE A 176 1.87 -10.72 16.99
C ILE A 176 2.11 -10.35 18.45
N ASN A 177 1.04 -9.93 19.13
CA ASN A 177 1.04 -9.75 20.56
C ASN A 177 0.84 -11.10 21.25
N THR A 178 1.93 -11.73 21.70
CA THR A 178 1.88 -13.02 22.40
C THR A 178 1.23 -12.95 23.79
N ASN A 179 1.04 -11.74 24.32
CA ASN A 179 0.41 -11.49 25.62
C ASN A 179 -0.97 -10.83 25.46
N ALA A 180 -1.65 -11.10 24.34
CA ALA A 180 -3.00 -10.58 24.10
C ALA A 180 -3.97 -10.99 25.21
N HIS A 181 -4.71 -10.00 25.71
CA HIS A 181 -5.73 -10.14 26.76
C HIS A 181 -7.02 -9.37 26.42
N GLU A 182 -6.96 -8.42 25.50
CA GLU A 182 -8.09 -7.62 25.07
C GLU A 182 -8.63 -8.02 23.69
N TYR A 183 -9.90 -7.69 23.43
CA TYR A 183 -10.58 -7.97 22.16
C TYR A 183 -9.76 -7.56 20.93
N TRP A 184 -9.27 -6.32 20.91
CA TRP A 184 -8.55 -5.75 19.77
C TRP A 184 -7.23 -6.45 19.51
N GLU A 185 -6.52 -6.85 20.57
CA GLU A 185 -5.25 -7.57 20.45
C GLU A 185 -5.47 -8.96 19.83
N PHE A 186 -6.53 -9.67 20.23
CA PHE A 186 -6.91 -10.94 19.62
C PHE A 186 -7.37 -10.77 18.16
N LEU A 187 -8.10 -9.70 17.86
CA LEU A 187 -8.53 -9.41 16.49
C LEU A 187 -7.34 -9.08 15.58
N ASP A 188 -6.39 -8.28 16.06
CA ASP A 188 -5.17 -7.93 15.33
C ASP A 188 -4.27 -9.16 15.11
N ASN A 189 -4.12 -10.02 16.11
CA ASN A 189 -3.44 -11.31 15.95
C ASN A 189 -4.15 -12.18 14.90
N ALA A 190 -5.49 -12.26 14.95
CA ALA A 190 -6.27 -13.03 13.98
C ALA A 190 -6.08 -12.49 12.56
N ASN A 191 -6.10 -11.17 12.39
CA ASN A 191 -5.86 -10.50 11.12
C ASN A 191 -4.45 -10.81 10.61
N THR A 192 -3.44 -10.65 11.47
CA THR A 192 -2.03 -10.95 11.17
C THR A 192 -1.83 -12.39 10.70
N TYR A 193 -2.43 -13.36 11.41
CA TYR A 193 -2.38 -14.77 11.00
C TYR A 193 -3.17 -15.05 9.71
N SER A 194 -4.26 -14.32 9.44
CA SER A 194 -5.00 -14.48 8.18
C SER A 194 -4.19 -14.00 6.98
N VAL A 195 -3.43 -12.92 7.15
CA VAL A 195 -2.47 -12.42 6.13
C VAL A 195 -1.36 -13.44 5.94
N LEU A 196 -0.81 -14.02 7.02
CA LEU A 196 0.17 -15.12 6.92
C LEU A 196 -0.40 -16.36 6.23
N PHE A 197 -1.67 -16.67 6.41
CA PHE A 197 -2.32 -17.78 5.70
C PHE A 197 -2.39 -17.53 4.19
N GLU A 198 -2.69 -16.30 3.79
CA GLU A 198 -2.81 -15.91 2.39
C GLU A 198 -1.43 -15.81 1.72
N TYR A 199 -0.51 -15.07 2.34
CA TYR A 199 0.78 -14.64 1.76
C TYR A 199 2.03 -15.28 2.37
N GLY A 200 1.91 -16.01 3.48
CA GLY A 200 3.04 -16.74 4.09
C GLY A 200 3.47 -17.96 3.29
N CYS A 201 4.52 -18.65 3.76
CA CYS A 201 5.04 -19.84 3.10
C CYS A 201 4.01 -20.98 3.11
N CYS A 202 3.96 -21.72 2.01
CA CYS A 202 2.99 -22.81 1.81
C CYS A 202 3.01 -23.85 2.94
N ASP A 203 4.19 -24.18 3.46
CA ASP A 203 4.37 -25.21 4.50
C ASP A 203 3.66 -24.87 5.82
N ASN A 204 3.49 -23.57 6.10
CA ASN A 204 2.94 -23.08 7.37
C ASN A 204 1.48 -22.66 7.27
N LYS A 205 0.88 -22.61 6.07
CA LYS A 205 -0.50 -22.11 5.86
C LYS A 205 -1.51 -22.75 6.82
N LEU A 206 -1.47 -24.07 6.97
CA LEU A 206 -2.42 -24.76 7.87
C LEU A 206 -2.24 -24.34 9.34
N ALA A 207 -1.01 -24.07 9.78
CA ALA A 207 -0.75 -23.58 11.13
C ALA A 207 -1.29 -22.16 11.33
N TYR A 208 -1.07 -21.28 10.34
CA TYR A 208 -1.59 -19.91 10.37
C TYR A 208 -3.11 -19.86 10.33
N ALA A 209 -3.76 -20.68 9.49
CA ALA A 209 -5.22 -20.75 9.47
C ALA A 209 -5.79 -21.13 10.85
N ARG A 210 -5.20 -22.14 11.50
CA ARG A 210 -5.63 -22.55 12.86
C ARG A 210 -5.39 -21.46 13.89
N ALA A 211 -4.25 -20.79 13.84
CA ALA A 211 -3.94 -19.70 14.75
C ALA A 211 -4.90 -18.52 14.54
N ALA A 212 -5.15 -18.12 13.29
CA ALA A 212 -6.11 -17.07 12.96
C ALA A 212 -7.52 -17.38 13.48
N LEU A 213 -8.02 -18.61 13.25
CA LEU A 213 -9.32 -19.03 13.76
C LEU A 213 -9.40 -19.04 15.28
N ARG A 214 -8.32 -19.45 15.97
CA ARG A 214 -8.24 -19.44 17.43
C ARG A 214 -8.33 -18.01 17.98
N GLU A 215 -7.49 -17.11 17.48
CA GLU A 215 -7.46 -15.71 17.91
C GLU A 215 -8.79 -15.01 17.60
N LEU A 216 -9.35 -15.26 16.41
CA LEU A 216 -10.66 -14.73 16.03
C LEU A 216 -11.77 -15.23 16.96
N GLY A 217 -11.74 -16.52 17.32
CA GLY A 217 -12.68 -17.12 18.27
C GLY A 217 -12.60 -16.48 19.65
N LEU A 218 -11.40 -16.16 20.13
CA LEU A 218 -11.18 -15.44 21.39
C LEU A 218 -11.69 -14.00 21.31
N ALA A 219 -11.40 -13.29 20.23
CA ALA A 219 -11.91 -11.93 20.00
C ALA A 219 -13.46 -11.92 20.03
N VAL A 220 -14.12 -12.75 19.22
CA VAL A 220 -15.58 -12.82 19.16
C VAL A 220 -16.20 -13.27 20.48
N ALA A 221 -15.49 -14.07 21.29
CA ALA A 221 -15.96 -14.46 22.62
C ALA A 221 -15.90 -13.30 23.64
N LEU A 222 -14.86 -12.45 23.58
CA LEU A 222 -14.70 -11.28 24.45
C LEU A 222 -15.65 -10.15 24.07
N MET A 223 -15.83 -9.92 22.77
CA MET A 223 -16.79 -8.95 22.24
C MET A 223 -17.74 -9.66 21.27
N PRO A 224 -18.90 -10.11 21.75
CA PRO A 224 -19.93 -10.66 20.87
C PRO A 224 -20.36 -9.66 19.80
N THR A 225 -20.82 -10.17 18.66
CA THR A 225 -21.15 -9.38 17.45
C THR A 225 -22.25 -8.34 17.65
N ASP A 226 -23.04 -8.38 18.73
CA ASP A 226 -24.01 -7.33 19.10
C ASP A 226 -23.37 -6.07 19.67
N LYS A 227 -22.15 -6.22 20.20
CA LYS A 227 -21.39 -5.13 20.79
C LYS A 227 -20.34 -4.59 19.84
N MET A 228 -20.19 -5.23 18.69
CA MET A 228 -19.28 -4.78 17.65
C MET A 228 -19.93 -3.62 16.86
N ASP A 229 -19.12 -2.63 16.51
CA ASP A 229 -19.46 -1.66 15.48
C ASP A 229 -19.34 -2.28 14.07
N ASN A 230 -19.72 -1.49 13.06
CA ASN A 230 -19.74 -1.97 11.69
C ASN A 230 -18.33 -2.32 11.18
N ASP A 231 -17.30 -1.56 11.52
CA ASP A 231 -15.94 -1.75 11.00
C ASP A 231 -15.31 -3.02 11.60
N GLN A 232 -15.56 -3.27 12.89
CA GLN A 232 -15.21 -4.51 13.57
C GLN A 232 -15.89 -5.74 12.95
N ILE A 233 -17.20 -5.64 12.67
CA ILE A 233 -17.96 -6.69 12.01
C ILE A 233 -17.37 -7.01 10.63
N MET A 234 -17.04 -5.98 9.86
CA MET A 234 -16.46 -6.12 8.52
C MET A 234 -15.10 -6.81 8.58
N THR A 235 -14.24 -6.40 9.52
CA THR A 235 -12.93 -7.04 9.73
C THR A 235 -13.06 -8.54 10.02
N VAL A 236 -13.98 -8.92 10.91
CA VAL A 236 -14.22 -10.34 11.25
C VAL A 236 -14.70 -11.14 10.04
N VAL A 237 -15.60 -10.56 9.23
CA VAL A 237 -16.09 -11.19 7.99
C VAL A 237 -14.97 -11.37 6.99
N GLU A 238 -14.14 -10.35 6.78
CA GLU A 238 -13.00 -10.42 5.85
C GLU A 238 -11.99 -11.49 6.26
N ILE A 239 -11.67 -11.58 7.56
CA ILE A 239 -10.82 -12.65 8.09
C ILE A 239 -11.46 -14.02 7.80
N CYS A 240 -12.77 -14.19 8.04
CA CYS A 240 -13.46 -15.45 7.74
C CYS A 240 -13.41 -15.81 6.24
N LYS A 241 -13.54 -14.82 5.35
CA LYS A 241 -13.40 -14.99 3.91
C LYS A 241 -11.99 -15.45 3.54
N ARG A 242 -10.95 -14.72 4.00
CA ARG A 242 -9.54 -15.06 3.72
C ARG A 242 -9.20 -16.48 4.17
N LEU A 243 -9.74 -16.91 5.31
CA LEU A 243 -9.52 -18.24 5.87
C LEU A 243 -10.34 -19.37 5.22
N GLY A 244 -11.19 -19.06 4.22
CA GLY A 244 -12.02 -20.05 3.55
C GLY A 244 -13.11 -20.66 4.45
N VAL A 245 -13.61 -19.91 5.43
CA VAL A 245 -14.70 -20.33 6.33
C VAL A 245 -15.95 -19.45 6.15
N PRO A 246 -16.53 -19.35 4.93
CA PRO A 246 -17.66 -18.47 4.65
C PRO A 246 -18.90 -18.81 5.48
N ASP A 247 -19.09 -20.08 5.87
CA ASP A 247 -20.21 -20.51 6.71
C ASP A 247 -20.25 -19.79 8.07
N SER A 248 -19.07 -19.53 8.66
CA SER A 248 -18.95 -18.77 9.91
C SER A 248 -19.38 -17.31 9.72
N ALA A 249 -19.01 -16.71 8.59
CA ALA A 249 -19.43 -15.36 8.22
C ALA A 249 -20.95 -15.29 7.94
N HIS A 250 -21.51 -16.28 7.24
CA HIS A 250 -22.96 -16.37 7.01
C HIS A 250 -23.75 -16.53 8.32
N LEU A 251 -23.26 -17.34 9.26
CA LEU A 251 -23.89 -17.46 10.58
C LEU A 251 -23.89 -16.12 11.34
N MET A 252 -22.82 -15.34 11.20
CA MET A 252 -22.72 -14.00 11.76
C MET A 252 -23.74 -13.04 11.11
N VAL A 253 -23.86 -13.03 9.77
CA VAL A 253 -24.90 -12.27 9.03
C VAL A 253 -26.30 -12.62 9.51
N GLN A 254 -26.61 -13.92 9.66
CA GLN A 254 -27.93 -14.36 10.15
C GLN A 254 -28.24 -13.81 11.55
N ARG A 255 -27.24 -13.78 12.45
CA ARG A 255 -27.40 -13.21 13.80
C ARG A 255 -27.60 -11.69 13.76
N LEU A 256 -26.86 -10.97 12.91
CA LEU A 256 -27.03 -9.53 12.71
C LEU A 256 -28.41 -9.20 12.14
N LYS A 257 -28.87 -9.98 11.14
CA LYS A 257 -30.21 -9.88 10.57
C LYS A 257 -31.31 -10.08 11.62
N ALA A 258 -31.19 -11.11 12.46
CA ALA A 258 -32.14 -11.37 13.55
C ALA A 258 -32.20 -10.24 14.60
N ARG A 259 -31.16 -9.41 14.67
CA ARG A 259 -31.05 -8.26 15.58
C ARG A 259 -31.49 -6.94 14.95
N GLY A 260 -31.89 -6.93 13.68
CA GLY A 260 -32.41 -5.75 13.01
C GLY A 260 -31.35 -4.77 12.51
N TYR A 261 -30.14 -5.25 12.20
CA TYR A 261 -29.13 -4.44 11.51
C TYR A 261 -29.64 -3.97 10.13
N ASP A 262 -29.12 -2.83 9.68
CA ASP A 262 -29.52 -2.20 8.41
C ASP A 262 -29.32 -3.13 7.21
N TYR A 263 -30.30 -3.17 6.32
CA TYR A 263 -30.28 -4.04 5.16
C TYR A 263 -29.09 -3.75 4.23
N ASN A 264 -28.71 -2.48 4.04
CA ASN A 264 -27.59 -2.15 3.15
C ASN A 264 -26.26 -2.60 3.76
N PHE A 265 -26.12 -2.52 5.09
CA PHE A 265 -24.95 -3.05 5.78
C PHE A 265 -24.85 -4.58 5.65
N LEU A 266 -25.97 -5.30 5.81
CA LEU A 266 -26.00 -6.75 5.62
C LEU A 266 -25.65 -7.16 4.17
N MET A 267 -26.13 -6.40 3.18
CA MET A 267 -25.76 -6.60 1.77
C MET A 267 -24.26 -6.41 1.52
N GLN A 268 -23.64 -5.38 2.10
CA GLN A 268 -22.19 -5.18 1.99
C GLN A 268 -21.39 -6.35 2.55
N ILE A 269 -21.84 -6.93 3.67
CA ILE A 269 -21.22 -8.13 4.24
C ILE A 269 -21.38 -9.32 3.29
N GLU A 270 -22.57 -9.53 2.72
CA GLU A 270 -22.81 -10.60 1.75
C GLU A 270 -21.96 -10.45 0.49
N ASP A 271 -21.76 -9.23 -0.01
CA ASP A 271 -20.90 -8.94 -1.16
C ASP A 271 -19.44 -9.32 -0.87
N ILE A 272 -18.95 -9.03 0.34
CA ILE A 272 -17.62 -9.45 0.78
C ILE A 272 -17.50 -10.97 0.76
N ILE A 273 -18.46 -11.69 1.36
CA ILE A 273 -18.40 -13.16 1.47
C ILE A 273 -18.37 -13.82 0.09
N HIS A 274 -19.19 -13.36 -0.86
CA HIS A 274 -19.27 -13.94 -2.20
C HIS A 274 -18.20 -13.43 -3.16
N GLY A 275 -17.39 -12.44 -2.75
CA GLY A 275 -16.37 -11.85 -3.62
C GLY A 275 -16.94 -11.05 -4.78
N ILE A 276 -18.16 -10.50 -4.64
CA ILE A 276 -18.73 -9.57 -5.60
C ILE A 276 -18.18 -8.18 -5.25
N ARG A 277 -16.90 -7.95 -5.56
CA ARG A 277 -16.27 -6.63 -5.46
C ARG A 277 -15.23 -6.45 -6.56
#